data_AF-G9K782-F1
#
_entry.id   AF-G9K782-F1
#
_cell.length_a   1.000
_cell.length_b   1.000
_cell.length_c   1.000
_cell.angle_alpha   90.00
_cell.angle_beta   90.00
_cell.angle_gamma   90.00
#
_symmetry.space_group_name_H-M   'P 1'
#
loop_
_entity.id
_entity.type
_entity.pdbx_description
1 polymer ?
#
loop_
_entity_poly.entity_id
_entity_poly.type
_entity_poly.pdbx_seq_one_letter_code
_entity_poly.pdbx_strand_id
1 'polypeptide(L)'
;QSILGRLSEKSSGQMAQKFSFSKVFGPETTQKEFFQGCIMQPVKDLLKGQSRLIFTYGLTNSGKTYTFQGTEENIGILPRTLNVLFDSLQERLYTKMNLKPHRSREYLRLS
;
A
#
# COMPACT_ATOMS: atom_id res chain seq x y z
N GLN A 1 -33.95 55.52 5.73
CA GLN A 1 -35.03 54.95 4.88
C GLN A 1 -34.55 55.19 3.45
N SER A 2 -34.25 54.25 2.57
CA SER A 2 -34.66 52.85 2.32
C SER A 2 -33.51 52.19 1.51
N ILE A 3 -32.90 51.10 1.96
CA ILE A 3 -33.13 49.70 1.51
C ILE A 3 -33.57 49.58 0.04
N LEU A 4 -32.64 49.17 -0.84
CA LEU A 4 -32.77 48.09 -1.83
C LEU A 4 -31.40 47.93 -2.55
N GLY A 5 -30.52 47.02 -2.11
CA GLY A 5 -30.55 45.67 -2.64
C GLY A 5 -29.76 45.52 -3.94
N ARG A 6 -28.45 45.82 -3.97
CA ARG A 6 -27.57 45.18 -4.96
C ARG A 6 -27.26 43.79 -4.43
N LEU A 7 -28.09 42.84 -4.84
CA LEU A 7 -27.85 41.42 -4.69
C LEU A 7 -26.45 41.16 -5.27
N SER A 8 -25.52 40.83 -4.38
CA SER A 8 -24.33 40.07 -4.73
C SER A 8 -24.82 38.83 -5.45
N GLU A 9 -24.59 38.76 -6.76
CA GLU A 9 -24.66 37.51 -7.50
C GLU A 9 -23.69 36.56 -6.81
N LYS A 10 -24.21 35.71 -5.91
CA LYS A 10 -23.54 34.49 -5.52
C LYS A 10 -23.52 33.61 -6.77
N SER A 11 -22.53 33.83 -7.63
CA SER A 11 -22.01 32.74 -8.44
C SER A 11 -21.63 31.67 -7.44
N SER A 12 -22.38 30.58 -7.43
CA SER A 12 -22.06 29.33 -6.76
C SER A 12 -20.80 28.73 -7.41
N GLY A 13 -19.68 29.44 -7.27
CA GLY A 13 -18.38 28.96 -7.67
C GLY A 13 -18.10 27.74 -6.83
N GLN A 14 -18.03 26.58 -7.47
CA GLN A 14 -17.61 25.35 -6.82
C GLN A 14 -16.31 25.64 -6.08
N MET A 15 -16.33 25.48 -4.75
CA MET A 15 -15.15 25.67 -3.93
C MET A 15 -14.16 24.54 -4.24
N ALA A 16 -13.29 24.76 -5.23
CA ALA A 16 -12.30 23.79 -5.64
C ALA A 16 -11.21 23.68 -4.58
N GLN A 17 -11.17 22.57 -3.85
CA GLN A 17 -10.06 22.24 -2.98
C GLN A 17 -8.92 21.63 -3.80
N LYS A 18 -7.69 22.09 -3.55
CA LYS A 18 -6.47 21.56 -4.18
C LYS A 18 -5.70 20.72 -3.17
N PHE A 19 -5.23 19.56 -3.61
CA PHE A 19 -4.42 18.66 -2.81
C PHE A 19 -3.12 18.34 -3.55
N SER A 20 -2.03 18.17 -2.80
CA SER A 20 -0.72 17.84 -3.35
C SER A 20 -0.27 16.47 -2.82
N PHE A 21 0.12 15.59 -3.74
CA PHE A 21 0.65 14.27 -3.44
C PHE A 21 1.91 14.05 -4.29
N SER A 22 2.80 13.17 -3.84
CA SER A 22 3.96 12.77 -4.64
C SER A 22 3.56 12.07 -5.94
N LYS A 23 2.44 11.35 -5.92
CA LYS A 23 1.84 10.71 -7.09
C LYS A 23 0.35 10.51 -6.88
N VAL A 24 -0.43 10.66 -7.95
CA VAL A 24 -1.87 10.41 -7.99
C VAL A 24 -2.13 9.33 -9.04
N PHE A 25 -2.98 8.36 -8.71
CA PHE A 25 -3.38 7.27 -9.60
C PHE A 25 -4.86 7.41 -9.91
N GLY A 26 -5.19 7.49 -11.20
CA GLY A 26 -6.57 7.55 -11.68
C GLY A 26 -7.26 6.19 -11.67
N PRO A 27 -8.58 6.14 -11.90
CA PRO A 27 -9.38 4.91 -11.86
C PRO A 27 -8.93 3.85 -12.89
N GLU A 28 -8.36 4.28 -14.01
CA GLU A 28 -7.83 3.39 -15.05
C GLU A 28 -6.50 2.73 -14.68
N THR A 29 -5.88 3.12 -13.56
CA THR A 29 -4.60 2.55 -13.13
C THR A 29 -4.78 1.11 -12.69
N THR A 30 -4.07 0.20 -13.35
CA THR A 30 -4.06 -1.21 -12.94
C THR A 30 -3.25 -1.43 -11.66
N GLN A 31 -3.53 -2.52 -10.93
CA GLN A 31 -2.75 -2.92 -9.76
C GLN A 31 -1.26 -3.12 -10.08
N LYS A 32 -0.96 -3.59 -11.29
CA LYS A 32 0.41 -3.79 -11.76
C LYS A 32 1.13 -2.44 -11.91
N GLU A 33 0.51 -1.47 -12.57
CA GLU A 33 1.09 -0.14 -12.76
C GLU A 33 1.26 0.61 -11.44
N PHE A 34 0.27 0.52 -10.55
CA PHE A 34 0.36 1.06 -9.20
C PHE A 34 1.55 0.45 -8.44
N PHE A 35 1.67 -0.88 -8.45
CA PHE A 35 2.76 -1.59 -7.78
C PHE A 35 4.13 -1.17 -8.30
N GLN A 36 4.31 -1.15 -9.63
CA GLN A 36 5.58 -0.71 -10.24
C GLN A 36 5.90 0.75 -9.94
N GLY A 37 4.87 1.61 -9.92
CA GLY A 37 5.01 3.04 -9.76
C GLY A 37 5.20 3.53 -8.33
N CYS A 38 4.91 2.71 -7.30
CA CYS A 38 4.93 3.13 -5.90
C CYS A 38 5.64 2.13 -4.96
N ILE A 39 5.49 0.83 -5.20
CA ILE A 39 5.83 -0.22 -4.23
C ILE A 39 7.14 -0.91 -4.56
N MET A 40 7.49 -1.01 -5.84
CA MET A 40 8.71 -1.68 -6.29
C MET A 40 9.99 -1.13 -5.61
N GLN A 41 10.08 0.20 -5.42
CA GLN A 41 11.26 0.80 -4.80
C GLN A 41 11.39 0.42 -3.31
N PRO A 42 10.34 0.56 -2.46
CA PRO A 42 10.35 -0.01 -1.11
C PRO A 42 10.76 -1.49 -1.05
N VAL A 43 10.28 -2.32 -1.98
CA VAL A 43 10.65 -3.75 -2.01
C VAL A 43 12.13 -3.93 -2.33
N LYS A 44 12.69 -3.19 -3.29
CA LYS A 44 14.13 -3.21 -3.58
C LYS A 44 14.97 -2.79 -2.38
N ASP A 45 14.50 -1.81 -1.62
CA ASP A 45 15.19 -1.31 -0.44
C ASP A 45 15.15 -2.34 0.69
N LEU A 46 14.03 -3.06 0.85
CA LEU A 46 13.93 -4.23 1.73
C LEU A 46 14.95 -5.32 1.37
N LEU A 47 15.12 -5.63 0.09
CA LEU A 47 16.11 -6.62 -0.37
C LEU A 47 17.56 -6.20 -0.11
N LYS A 48 17.81 -4.90 0.10
CA LYS A 48 19.11 -4.36 0.52
C LYS A 48 19.26 -4.30 2.05
N GLY A 49 18.31 -4.84 2.81
CA GLY A 49 18.32 -4.85 4.27
C GLY A 49 17.78 -3.56 4.91
N GLN A 50 17.10 -2.69 4.17
CA GLN A 50 16.47 -1.49 4.74
C GLN A 50 15.03 -1.77 5.15
N SER A 51 14.69 -1.46 6.41
CA SER A 51 13.30 -1.57 6.89
C SER A 51 12.38 -0.58 6.17
N ARG A 52 11.20 -1.05 5.76
CA ARG A 52 10.16 -0.25 5.11
C ARG A 52 8.80 -0.54 5.74
N LEU A 53 7.97 0.49 5.83
CA LEU A 53 6.59 0.40 6.31
C LEU A 53 5.65 0.92 5.23
N ILE A 54 4.63 0.13 4.89
CA ILE A 54 3.60 0.47 3.93
C ILE A 54 2.26 0.27 4.63
N PHE A 55 1.38 1.26 4.55
CA PHE A 55 0.01 1.17 5.06
C PHE A 55 -0.94 1.88 4.09
N THR A 56 -2.16 1.36 4.00
CA THR A 56 -3.24 1.96 3.22
C THR A 56 -4.16 2.73 4.16
N TYR A 57 -4.43 4.00 3.87
CA TYR A 57 -5.31 4.86 4.67
C TYR A 57 -6.49 5.37 3.85
N GLY A 58 -7.66 5.51 4.48
CA GLY A 58 -8.88 5.98 3.85
C GLY A 58 -10.13 5.52 4.58
N LEU A 59 -11.28 6.09 4.22
CA LEU A 59 -12.58 5.72 4.77
C LEU A 59 -12.97 4.27 4.40
N THR A 60 -13.96 3.71 5.09
CA THR A 60 -14.54 2.41 4.69
C THR A 60 -15.02 2.48 3.24
N ASN A 61 -14.91 1.36 2.53
CA ASN A 61 -15.24 1.25 1.10
C ASN A 61 -14.33 2.05 0.13
N SER A 62 -13.22 2.64 0.60
CA SER A 62 -12.27 3.38 -0.25
C SER A 62 -11.28 2.51 -1.03
N GLY A 63 -11.48 1.18 -1.07
CA GLY A 63 -10.59 0.26 -1.79
C GLY A 63 -9.28 -0.13 -1.09
N LYS A 64 -9.10 0.13 0.22
CA LYS A 64 -7.87 -0.26 0.96
C LYS A 64 -7.52 -1.75 0.81
N THR A 65 -8.48 -2.64 1.04
CA THR A 65 -8.31 -4.09 0.90
C THR A 65 -8.00 -4.48 -0.53
N TYR A 66 -8.65 -3.82 -1.51
CA TYR A 66 -8.34 -4.01 -2.91
C TYR A 66 -6.89 -3.62 -3.21
N THR A 67 -6.43 -2.43 -2.82
CA THR A 67 -5.03 -2.03 -3.04
C THR A 67 -4.04 -2.98 -2.35
N PHE A 68 -4.28 -3.35 -1.09
CA PHE A 68 -3.33 -4.13 -0.32
C PHE A 68 -3.30 -5.62 -0.69
N GLN A 69 -4.46 -6.27 -0.77
CA GLN A 69 -4.59 -7.70 -1.06
C GLN A 69 -4.94 -7.97 -2.53
N GLY A 70 -5.87 -7.20 -3.09
CA GLY A 70 -6.36 -7.37 -4.46
C GLY A 70 -7.41 -8.46 -4.60
N THR A 71 -7.68 -8.83 -5.85
CA THR A 71 -8.50 -9.99 -6.23
C THR A 71 -7.62 -11.08 -6.85
N GLU A 72 -8.21 -12.21 -7.23
CA GLU A 72 -7.50 -13.30 -7.91
C GLU A 72 -6.96 -12.84 -9.28
N GLU A 73 -7.73 -12.07 -10.03
CA GLU A 73 -7.36 -11.51 -11.34
C GLU A 73 -6.43 -10.31 -11.19
N ASN A 74 -6.64 -9.52 -10.14
CA ASN A 74 -5.97 -8.23 -9.90
C ASN A 74 -5.30 -8.21 -8.53
N ILE A 75 -4.27 -9.05 -8.38
CA ILE A 75 -3.50 -9.16 -7.13
C ILE A 75 -2.89 -7.81 -6.70
N GLY A 76 -2.91 -7.53 -5.39
CA GLY A 76 -2.50 -6.25 -4.80
C GLY A 76 -1.04 -6.20 -4.34
N ILE A 77 -0.74 -5.29 -3.41
CA ILE A 77 0.60 -5.05 -2.84
C ILE A 77 1.21 -6.32 -2.24
N LEU A 78 0.50 -6.97 -1.32
CA LEU A 78 1.03 -8.07 -0.50
C LEU A 78 1.46 -9.27 -1.35
N PRO A 79 0.58 -9.90 -2.16
CA PRO A 79 0.98 -11.06 -2.97
C PRO A 79 2.08 -10.72 -3.99
N ARG A 80 2.04 -9.53 -4.62
CA ARG A 80 3.11 -9.10 -5.54
C ARG A 80 4.45 -8.93 -4.85
N THR A 81 4.45 -8.37 -3.64
CA THR A 81 5.68 -8.19 -2.85
C THR A 81 6.28 -9.54 -2.49
N LEU A 82 5.47 -10.50 -2.06
CA LEU A 82 5.93 -11.85 -1.76
C LEU A 82 6.52 -12.53 -2.99
N ASN A 83 5.87 -12.42 -4.15
CA ASN A 83 6.41 -12.97 -5.41
C ASN A 83 7.79 -12.39 -5.71
N VAL A 84 7.94 -11.05 -5.71
CA VAL A 84 9.24 -10.40 -5.96
C VAL A 84 10.29 -10.84 -4.93
N LEU A 85 9.90 -10.96 -3.67
CA LEU A 85 10.80 -11.39 -2.61
C LEU A 85 11.28 -12.82 -2.85
N PHE A 86 10.39 -13.78 -3.07
CA PHE A 86 10.78 -15.17 -3.32
C PHE A 86 11.52 -15.34 -4.65
N ASP A 87 11.12 -14.63 -5.71
CA ASP A 87 11.82 -14.61 -6.99
C ASP A 87 13.25 -14.07 -6.86
N SER A 88 13.49 -13.13 -5.94
CA SER A 88 14.82 -12.60 -5.66
C SER A 88 15.69 -13.51 -4.78
N LEU A 89 15.08 -14.46 -4.09
CA LEU A 89 15.78 -15.37 -3.17
C LEU A 89 16.42 -16.57 -3.87
N GLN A 90 16.11 -16.85 -5.15
CA GLN A 90 16.60 -17.97 -5.99
C GLN A 90 17.52 -18.99 -5.29
N GLU A 91 18.80 -18.63 -5.09
CA GLU A 91 19.85 -19.51 -4.54
C GLU A 91 20.24 -19.22 -3.07
N ARG A 92 19.62 -18.24 -2.42
CA ARG A 92 19.83 -17.89 -1.00
C ARG A 92 18.91 -18.67 -0.05
N LEU A 93 18.24 -19.70 -0.56
CA LEU A 93 17.43 -20.57 0.28
C LEU A 93 18.34 -21.38 1.19
N TYR A 94 18.05 -21.33 2.49
CA TYR A 94 18.76 -22.14 3.46
C TYR A 94 18.44 -23.63 3.23
N THR A 95 19.42 -24.37 2.71
CA THR A 95 19.22 -25.77 2.28
C THR A 95 19.29 -26.79 3.41
N LYS A 96 19.76 -26.39 4.60
CA LYS A 96 19.93 -27.32 5.72
C LYS A 96 18.66 -27.38 6.58
N MET A 97 18.26 -28.58 7.00
CA MET A 97 17.09 -28.78 7.89
C MET A 97 17.46 -28.69 9.39
N ASN A 98 18.29 -27.72 9.77
CA ASN A 98 18.76 -27.55 11.16
C ASN A 98 18.36 -26.20 11.77
N LEU A 99 17.40 -25.50 11.18
CA LEU A 99 16.78 -24.33 11.81
C LEU A 99 15.89 -24.80 12.96
N LYS A 100 16.26 -24.46 14.19
CA LYS A 100 15.36 -24.56 15.34
C LYS A 100 14.74 -23.20 15.58
N PRO A 101 13.41 -23.11 15.74
CA PRO A 101 12.77 -21.86 16.15
C PRO A 101 13.48 -21.31 17.38
N HIS A 102 13.76 -20.01 17.39
CA HIS A 102 14.28 -19.35 18.57
C HIS A 102 13.30 -19.60 19.72
N ARG A 103 13.80 -20.12 20.86
CA ARG A 103 13.03 -20.56 22.04
C ARG A 103 12.26 -21.90 21.94
N SER A 104 12.62 -22.79 21.02
CA SER A 104 11.99 -24.13 20.94
C SER A 104 12.02 -24.96 22.24
N ARG A 105 12.89 -24.62 23.20
CA ARG A 105 13.04 -25.33 24.48
C ARG A 105 12.24 -24.72 25.64
N GLU A 106 11.66 -23.54 25.49
CA GLU A 106 10.93 -22.87 26.58
C GLU A 106 9.53 -23.49 26.81
N TYR A 107 8.94 -24.10 25.78
CA TYR A 107 7.60 -24.68 25.84
C TYR A 107 7.55 -26.13 26.35
N LEU A 108 8.69 -26.79 26.57
CA LEU A 108 8.74 -28.16 27.09
C LEU A 108 8.52 -28.26 28.62
N ARG A 109 8.35 -27.14 29.32
CA ARG A 109 8.14 -27.09 30.78
C ARG A 109 6.69 -26.87 31.20
N LEU A 110 5.73 -27.06 30.30
CA LEU A 110 4.29 -26.93 30.59
C LEU A 110 3.58 -28.28 30.84
N SER A 111 4.33 -29.34 31.18
CA SER A 111 3.78 -30.62 31.64
C SER A 111 3.93 -30.81 33.14
#